data_AF-A0A925VM94-F1
#
_entry.id   AF-A0A925VM94-F1
#
_cell.length_a   1.000
_cell.length_b   1.000
_cell.length_c   1.000
_cell.angle_alpha   90.00
_cell.angle_beta   90.00
_cell.angle_gamma   90.00
#
_symmetry.space_group_name_H-M   'P 1'
#
loop_
_entity.id
_entity.type
_entity.pdbx_description
1 polymer ?
#
loop_
_entity_poly.entity_id
_entity_poly.type
_entity_poly.pdbx_seq_one_letter_code
_entity_poly.pdbx_strand_id
1 'polypeptide(L)'
;MHYILRKATSTAAAVGLLSDLAQLVEIVPVDAATVRQALAAGFPDFEDALQYFAATSVPALEALITRDLKGFQAGTLPILTSAEAVAQLR
;
A
#
# COMPACT_ATOMS: atom_id res chain seq x y z
N MET A 1 1.08 -4.04 8.97
CA MET A 1 0.82 -2.93 9.93
C MET A 1 0.48 -3.37 11.36
N HIS A 2 -0.53 -4.24 11.57
CA HIS A 2 -0.93 -4.71 12.92
C HIS A 2 0.23 -5.24 13.77
N TYR A 3 1.11 -6.07 13.19
CA TYR A 3 2.25 -6.63 13.92
C TYR A 3 3.18 -5.56 14.52
N ILE A 4 3.49 -4.51 13.75
CA ILE A 4 4.38 -3.42 14.16
C ILE A 4 3.72 -2.60 15.27
N LEU A 5 2.46 -2.20 15.09
CA LEU A 5 1.71 -1.43 16.08
C LEU A 5 1.55 -2.18 17.39
N ARG A 6 1.23 -3.48 17.33
CA ARG A 6 1.11 -4.35 18.51
C ARG A 6 2.44 -4.43 19.27
N LYS A 7 3.57 -4.53 18.57
CA LYS A 7 4.90 -4.55 19.19
C LYS A 7 5.27 -3.23 19.87
N ALA A 8 4.80 -2.10 19.33
CA ALA A 8 5.08 -0.78 19.89
C ALA A 8 4.10 -0.37 21.00
N THR A 9 2.92 -0.99 21.07
CA THR A 9 1.82 -0.62 21.98
C THR A 9 1.23 -1.86 22.67
N SER A 10 -0.05 -2.17 22.45
CA SER A 10 -0.74 -3.38 22.86
C SER A 10 -1.68 -3.84 21.74
N THR A 11 -2.19 -5.07 21.79
CA THR A 11 -3.16 -5.55 20.77
C THR A 11 -4.40 -4.66 20.70
N ALA A 12 -4.96 -4.27 21.86
CA ALA A 12 -6.15 -3.43 21.91
C ALA A 12 -5.89 -2.03 21.33
N ALA A 13 -4.76 -1.41 21.68
CA ALA A 13 -4.38 -0.12 21.13
C ALA A 13 -4.10 -0.20 19.62
N ALA A 14 -3.45 -1.27 19.15
CA ALA A 14 -3.17 -1.48 17.73
C ALA A 14 -4.45 -1.62 16.90
N VAL A 15 -5.45 -2.36 17.39
CA VAL A 15 -6.74 -2.48 16.72
C VAL A 15 -7.46 -1.14 16.70
N GLY A 16 -7.49 -0.39 17.81
CA GLY A 16 -8.09 0.95 17.86
C GLY A 16 -7.48 1.91 16.83
N LEU A 17 -6.15 2.00 16.77
CA LEU A 17 -5.45 2.84 15.80
C LEU A 17 -5.74 2.44 14.34
N LEU A 18 -5.84 1.13 14.06
CA LEU A 18 -6.19 0.64 12.72
C LEU A 18 -7.65 0.94 12.37
N SER A 19 -8.57 0.86 13.34
CA SER A 19 -9.97 1.23 13.16
C SER A 19 -10.12 2.73 12.88
N ASP A 20 -9.37 3.58 13.58
CA ASP A 20 -9.36 5.03 13.33
C ASP A 20 -8.81 5.34 11.93
N LEU A 21 -7.70 4.69 11.53
CA LEU A 21 -7.15 4.85 10.19
C LEU A 21 -8.15 4.42 9.11
N ALA A 22 -8.86 3.31 9.31
CA ALA A 22 -9.85 2.81 8.37
C ALA A 22 -11.04 3.76 8.17
N GLN A 23 -11.29 4.70 9.09
CA GLN A 23 -12.30 5.75 8.89
C GLN A 23 -11.81 6.90 8.01
N LEU A 24 -10.49 7.04 7.83
CA LEU A 24 -9.86 8.14 7.09
C LEU A 24 -9.48 7.77 5.65
N VAL A 25 -9.50 6.48 5.30
CA VAL A 25 -9.04 5.97 4.01
C VAL A 25 -10.07 5.01 3.41
N GLU A 26 -10.04 4.87 2.10
CA GLU A 26 -10.75 3.80 1.41
C GLU A 26 -9.89 2.52 1.38
N ILE A 27 -10.52 1.36 1.65
CA ILE A 27 -9.83 0.07 1.64
C ILE A 27 -9.99 -0.57 0.26
N VAL A 28 -8.88 -0.78 -0.42
CA VAL A 28 -8.84 -1.53 -1.69
C VAL A 28 -8.73 -3.04 -1.38
N PRO A 29 -9.60 -3.88 -1.97
CA PRO A 29 -9.54 -5.32 -1.75
C PRO A 29 -8.34 -5.97 -2.46
N VAL A 30 -7.73 -6.96 -1.82
CA VAL A 30 -6.81 -7.89 -2.47
C VAL A 30 -7.61 -9.13 -2.85
N ASP A 31 -7.81 -9.33 -4.15
CA ASP A 31 -8.62 -10.42 -4.68
C ASP A 31 -7.77 -11.51 -5.36
N ALA A 32 -8.43 -12.54 -5.90
CA ALA A 32 -7.73 -13.64 -6.55
C ALA A 32 -6.96 -13.20 -7.80
N ALA A 33 -7.38 -12.15 -8.50
CA ALA A 33 -6.66 -11.62 -9.65
C ALA A 33 -5.36 -10.94 -9.19
N THR A 34 -5.44 -10.10 -8.16
CA THR A 34 -4.31 -9.44 -7.51
C THR A 34 -3.25 -10.46 -7.07
N VAL A 35 -3.67 -11.53 -6.39
CA VAL A 35 -2.76 -12.59 -5.92
C VAL A 35 -2.07 -13.29 -7.09
N ARG A 36 -2.81 -13.64 -8.16
CA ARG A 36 -2.22 -14.29 -9.34
C ARG A 36 -1.21 -13.40 -10.06
N GLN A 37 -1.49 -12.10 -10.17
CA GLN A 37 -0.56 -11.14 -10.75
C GLN A 37 0.70 -11.00 -9.89
N ALA A 38 0.55 -10.84 -8.58
CA ALA A 38 1.67 -10.76 -7.64
C ALA A 38 2.60 -11.97 -7.71
N LEU A 39 2.05 -13.18 -7.77
CA LEU A 39 2.82 -14.43 -7.91
C LEU A 39 3.63 -14.49 -9.21
N ALA A 40 3.14 -13.87 -10.29
CA ALA A 40 3.77 -13.90 -11.61
C ALA A 40 4.76 -12.74 -11.86
N ALA A 41 4.81 -11.75 -10.97
CA ALA A 41 5.48 -10.47 -11.24
C ALA A 41 6.97 -10.40 -10.88
N GLY A 42 7.50 -11.40 -10.16
CA GLY A 42 8.91 -11.45 -9.81
C GLY A 42 9.38 -10.29 -8.91
N PHE A 43 8.49 -9.70 -8.12
CA PHE A 43 8.89 -8.75 -7.08
C PHE A 43 9.75 -9.47 -6.04
N PRO A 44 10.84 -8.84 -5.53
CA PRO A 44 11.63 -9.41 -4.43
C PRO A 44 10.80 -9.59 -3.16
N ASP A 45 9.87 -8.66 -2.89
CA ASP A 45 8.91 -8.73 -1.80
C ASP A 45 7.51 -9.01 -2.34
N PHE A 46 6.89 -10.07 -1.85
CA PHE A 46 5.55 -10.46 -2.26
C PHE A 46 4.48 -9.47 -1.77
N GLU A 47 4.68 -8.83 -0.61
CA GLU A 47 3.74 -7.85 -0.07
C GLU A 47 3.68 -6.60 -0.96
N ASP A 48 4.83 -6.13 -1.45
CA ASP A 48 4.92 -5.00 -2.38
C ASP A 48 4.22 -5.32 -3.72
N ALA A 49 4.38 -6.55 -4.22
CA ALA A 49 3.65 -7.00 -5.40
C ALA A 49 2.14 -6.98 -5.19
N LEU A 50 1.63 -7.50 -4.07
CA LEU A 50 0.20 -7.47 -3.76
C LEU A 50 -0.34 -6.04 -3.71
N GLN A 51 0.40 -5.13 -3.05
CA GLN A 51 0.02 -3.72 -2.97
C GLN A 51 0.03 -3.04 -4.33
N TYR A 52 1.05 -3.30 -5.15
CA TYR A 52 1.16 -2.76 -6.49
C TYR A 52 -0.03 -3.18 -7.36
N PHE A 53 -0.34 -4.48 -7.43
CA PHE A 53 -1.43 -4.95 -8.27
C PHE A 53 -2.80 -4.52 -7.75
N ALA A 54 -3.01 -4.50 -6.43
CA ALA A 54 -4.23 -3.95 -5.85
C ALA A 54 -4.42 -2.48 -6.26
N ALA A 55 -3.36 -1.68 -6.17
CA ALA A 55 -3.38 -0.27 -6.55
C ALA A 55 -3.67 -0.07 -8.05
N THR A 56 -3.02 -0.84 -8.93
CA THR A 56 -3.26 -0.76 -10.38
C THR A 56 -4.65 -1.26 -10.80
N SER A 57 -5.36 -1.99 -9.94
CA SER A 57 -6.74 -2.41 -10.19
C SER A 57 -7.75 -1.26 -10.09
N VAL A 58 -7.35 -0.12 -9.50
CA VAL A 58 -8.18 1.07 -9.29
C VAL A 58 -7.91 2.08 -10.42
N PRO A 59 -8.83 2.28 -11.39
CA PRO A 59 -8.54 3.07 -12.59
C PRO A 59 -8.24 4.56 -12.32
N ALA A 60 -8.79 5.11 -11.24
CA ALA A 60 -8.63 6.52 -10.86
C ALA A 60 -7.47 6.77 -9.90
N LEU A 61 -6.66 5.75 -9.58
CA LEU A 61 -5.54 5.92 -8.67
C LEU A 61 -4.38 6.60 -9.39
N GLU A 62 -3.92 7.73 -8.85
CA GLU A 62 -2.94 8.60 -9.53
C GLU A 62 -1.49 8.25 -9.17
N ALA A 63 -1.26 7.69 -7.98
CA ALA A 63 0.08 7.33 -7.52
C ALA A 63 0.05 6.33 -6.35
N LEU A 64 1.17 5.62 -6.17
CA LEU A 64 1.53 4.92 -4.94
C LEU A 64 2.45 5.79 -4.10
N ILE A 65 2.19 5.87 -2.79
CA ILE A 65 3.02 6.64 -1.86
C ILE A 65 3.79 5.69 -0.95
N THR A 66 5.12 5.75 -0.96
CA THR A 66 5.98 4.89 -0.15
C THR A 66 7.28 5.59 0.26
N ARG A 67 7.94 5.08 1.30
CA ARG A 67 9.32 5.45 1.65
C ARG A 67 10.35 4.56 0.96
N ASP A 68 9.94 3.43 0.40
CA ASP A 68 10.81 2.52 -0.33
C ASP A 68 10.47 2.53 -1.82
N LEU A 69 10.98 3.54 -2.53
CA LEU A 69 10.78 3.67 -3.97
C LEU A 69 11.42 2.51 -4.75
N LYS A 70 12.43 1.84 -4.19
CA LYS A 70 13.21 0.79 -4.86
C LYS A 70 12.55 -0.58 -4.77
N GLY A 71 11.67 -0.78 -3.79
CA GLY A 71 10.88 -2.01 -3.61
C GLY A 71 9.87 -2.24 -4.75
N PHE A 72 9.52 -1.18 -5.48
CA PHE A 72 8.54 -1.25 -6.55
C PHE A 72 9.20 -1.17 -7.93
N GLN A 73 8.71 -1.99 -8.85
CA GLN A 73 9.15 -1.96 -10.24
C GLN A 73 8.62 -0.71 -10.96
N ALA A 74 9.38 -0.22 -11.95
CA ALA A 74 8.90 0.82 -12.85
C ALA A 74 7.64 0.31 -13.58
N GLY A 75 6.55 1.08 -13.48
CA GLY A 75 5.24 0.69 -13.98
C GLY A 75 4.44 1.88 -14.47
N THR A 76 3.16 1.66 -14.78
CA THR A 76 2.24 2.70 -15.26
C THR A 76 1.82 3.66 -14.15
N LEU A 77 1.96 3.26 -12.89
CA LEU A 77 1.56 4.03 -11.74
C LEU A 77 2.76 4.78 -11.14
N PRO A 78 2.74 6.13 -11.09
CA PRO A 78 3.77 6.91 -10.41
C PRO A 78 3.98 6.45 -8.97
N ILE A 79 5.24 6.40 -8.54
CA ILE A 79 5.62 6.02 -7.19
C ILE A 79 6.34 7.20 -6.56
N LEU A 80 5.75 7.72 -5.49
CA LEU A 80 6.12 8.99 -4.89
C LEU A 80 6.47 8.80 -3.42
N THR A 81 7.38 9.65 -2.94
CA THR A 81 7.48 9.91 -1.50
C THR A 81 6.31 10.74 -1.03
N SER A 82 6.06 10.74 0.28
CA SER A 82 5.03 11.61 0.88
C SER A 82 5.29 13.10 0.60
N ALA A 83 6.56 13.52 0.56
CA ALA A 83 6.92 14.91 0.25
C ALA A 83 6.58 15.28 -1.19
N GLU A 84 6.87 14.39 -2.15
CA GLU A 84 6.53 14.60 -3.57
C GLU A 84 5.02 14.61 -3.79
N ALA A 85 4.27 13.70 -3.16
CA ALA A 85 2.82 13.67 -3.25
C ALA A 85 2.18 14.96 -2.70
N VAL A 86 2.62 15.45 -1.53
CA VAL A 86 2.13 16.70 -0.95
C VAL A 86 2.45 17.91 -1.83
N ALA A 87 3.59 17.91 -2.51
CA ALA A 87 3.95 18.98 -3.44
C ALA A 87 3.02 19.06 -4.66
N GLN A 88 2.37 17.95 -5.04
CA GLN A 88 1.41 17.88 -6.16
C GLN A 88 -0.02 18.31 -5.78
N LEU A 89 -0.32 18.45 -4.48
CA LEU A 89 -1.63 18.89 -3.98
C LEU A 89 -1.78 20.42 -3.88
N ARG A 90 -0.83 21.18 -4.44
CA ARG A 90 -0.77 22.65 -4.40
C ARG A 90 -1.14 23.24 -5.75
#